data_AF-A0A2T1C4H2-F1
#
_entry.id   AF-A0A2T1C4H2-F1
#
_cell.length_a   1.000
_cell.length_b   1.000
_cell.length_c   1.000
_cell.angle_alpha   90.00
_cell.angle_beta   90.00
_cell.angle_gamma   90.00
#
_symmetry.space_group_name_H-M   'P 1'
#
loop_
_entity.id
_entity.type
_entity.pdbx_description
1 polymer ?
#
loop_
_entity_poly.entity_id
_entity_poly.type
_entity_poly.pdbx_seq_one_letter_code
_entity_poly.pdbx_strand_id
1 'polypeptide(L)'
;PFFLNSNTRLIAATLKDATPFRVRNQGASAEVPKPRPVVDYKIETTLSPTGASQLLSELRSKQADGLAIRIETLQEKGVLEPQQAEVKKP
;
A
#
# COMPACT_ATOMS: atom_id res chain seq x y z
N PRO A 1 -12.66 -1.56 -4.10
CA PRO A 1 -11.23 -1.91 -3.88
C PRO A 1 -10.32 -0.89 -4.57
N PHE A 2 -9.23 -0.47 -3.91
CA PHE A 2 -8.29 0.52 -4.46
C PHE A 2 -7.55 0.03 -5.72
N PHE A 3 -7.12 -1.24 -5.71
CA PHE A 3 -6.54 -1.89 -6.89
C PHE A 3 -7.57 -2.78 -7.60
N LEU A 4 -7.45 -2.88 -8.92
CA LEU A 4 -8.22 -3.83 -9.71
C LEU A 4 -7.55 -5.20 -9.63
N ASN A 5 -8.06 -6.05 -8.74
CA ASN A 5 -7.49 -7.39 -8.49
C ASN A 5 -7.36 -8.25 -9.76
N SER A 6 -8.26 -8.09 -10.74
CA SER A 6 -8.22 -8.78 -12.04
C SER A 6 -6.96 -8.46 -12.86
N ASN A 7 -6.35 -7.31 -12.60
CA ASN A 7 -5.22 -6.78 -13.35
C ASN A 7 -3.91 -6.82 -12.55
N THR A 8 -3.95 -7.28 -11.30
CA THR A 8 -2.74 -7.42 -10.47
C THR A 8 -1.99 -8.68 -10.87
N ARG A 9 -0.72 -8.55 -11.28
CA ARG A 9 0.12 -9.67 -11.72
C ARG A 9 1.56 -9.53 -11.22
N LEU A 10 2.18 -10.66 -10.90
CA LEU A 10 3.62 -10.75 -10.68
C LEU A 10 4.31 -10.83 -12.05
N ILE A 11 5.10 -9.81 -12.39
CA ILE A 11 5.74 -9.71 -13.72
C ILE A 11 7.23 -10.05 -13.70
N ALA A 12 7.85 -10.07 -12.52
CA ALA A 12 9.21 -10.57 -12.34
C ALA A 12 9.44 -11.07 -10.91
N ALA A 13 10.27 -12.10 -10.77
CA ALA A 13 10.80 -12.57 -9.51
C ALA A 13 12.24 -13.06 -9.74
N THR A 14 13.22 -12.42 -9.09
CA THR A 14 14.64 -12.74 -9.26
C THR A 14 15.28 -12.93 -7.90
N LEU A 15 16.00 -14.05 -7.73
CA LEU A 15 16.81 -14.28 -6.53
C LEU A 15 18.02 -13.34 -6.57
N LYS A 16 18.21 -12.56 -5.50
CA LYS A 16 19.33 -11.62 -5.33
C LYS A 16 20.00 -11.84 -3.99
N ASP A 17 21.27 -11.49 -3.91
CA ASP A 17 21.95 -11.41 -2.61
C ASP A 17 21.30 -10.33 -1.74
N ALA A 18 21.20 -10.63 -0.45
CA ALA A 18 20.63 -9.70 0.52
C ALA A 18 21.63 -8.61 0.92
N THR A 19 21.11 -7.44 1.32
CA THR A 19 21.92 -6.36 1.86
C THR A 19 22.68 -6.84 3.11
N PRO A 20 24.00 -6.66 3.18
CA PRO A 20 24.79 -7.10 4.33
C PRO A 20 24.38 -6.34 5.59
N PHE A 21 24.41 -7.02 6.74
CA PHE A 21 24.14 -6.38 8.02
C PHE A 21 25.21 -5.32 8.32
N ARG A 22 24.79 -4.19 8.89
CA ARG A 22 25.71 -3.18 9.46
C ARG A 22 25.77 -3.37 10.97
N VAL A 23 26.92 -3.79 11.47
CA VAL A 23 27.15 -3.93 12.92
C VAL A 23 27.53 -2.57 13.51
N ARG A 24 26.78 -2.12 14.51
CA ARG A 24 26.95 -0.79 15.14
C ARG A 24 28.11 -0.73 16.14
N ASN A 25 28.49 -1.88 16.73
CA ASN A 25 29.57 -1.99 17.72
C ASN A 25 30.65 -2.95 17.21
N GLN A 26 31.73 -2.42 16.64
CA GLN A 26 32.83 -3.19 16.03
C GLN A 26 33.84 -3.76 17.06
N GLY A 27 33.61 -3.57 18.37
CA GLY A 27 34.56 -3.95 19.42
C GLY A 27 34.55 -5.41 19.84
N ALA A 28 33.58 -6.21 19.39
CA ALA A 28 33.54 -7.65 19.65
C ALA A 28 33.94 -8.40 18.37
N SER A 29 34.92 -9.30 18.49
CA SER A 29 35.35 -10.21 17.41
C SER A 29 34.31 -11.32 17.16
N ALA A 30 33.06 -10.92 16.94
CA ALA A 30 31.95 -11.81 16.62
C ALA A 30 31.79 -11.86 15.10
N GLU A 31 31.71 -13.08 14.57
CA GLU A 31 31.45 -13.30 13.14
C GLU A 31 30.07 -12.75 12.77
N VAL A 32 30.04 -11.86 11.78
CA VAL A 32 28.78 -11.27 11.31
C VAL A 32 28.09 -12.28 10.40
N PRO A 33 26.88 -12.76 10.74
CA PRO A 33 26.22 -13.79 9.95
C PRO A 33 25.92 -13.28 8.54
N LYS A 34 26.17 -14.10 7.51
CA LYS A 34 25.81 -13.75 6.13
C LYS A 34 24.29 -13.85 5.94
N PRO A 35 23.60 -12.80 5.47
CA PRO A 35 22.17 -12.87 5.21
C PRO A 35 21.90 -13.83 4.04
N ARG A 36 20.78 -14.56 4.12
CA ARG A 36 20.35 -15.45 3.05
C ARG A 36 19.89 -14.64 1.82
N PRO A 37 20.05 -15.16 0.60
CA PRO A 37 19.50 -14.53 -0.60
C PRO A 37 18.00 -14.22 -0.46
N VAL A 38 17.57 -13.10 -1.06
CA VAL A 38 16.19 -12.61 -1.05
C VAL A 38 15.62 -12.58 -2.46
N VAL A 39 14.30 -12.70 -2.58
CA VAL A 39 13.64 -12.57 -3.88
C VAL A 39 13.23 -11.12 -4.07
N ASP A 40 13.73 -10.51 -5.14
CA ASP A 40 13.25 -9.23 -5.64
C ASP A 40 12.09 -9.46 -6.60
N TYR A 41 10.95 -8.82 -6.32
CA TYR A 41 9.71 -9.02 -7.06
C TYR A 41 9.20 -7.71 -7.64
N LYS A 42 8.63 -7.79 -8.85
CA LYS A 42 7.93 -6.68 -9.49
C LYS A 42 6.48 -7.04 -9.70
N ILE A 43 5.59 -6.26 -9.07
CA ILE A 43 4.14 -6.38 -9.20
C ILE A 43 3.65 -5.27 -10.10
N GLU A 44 2.84 -5.62 -11.08
CA GLU A 44 2.09 -4.68 -11.90
C GLU A 44 0.63 -4.74 -11.50
N THR A 45 -0.02 -3.57 -11.39
CA THR A 45 -1.44 -3.47 -11.07
C THR A 45 -2.01 -2.18 -11.65
N THR A 46 -3.34 -2.11 -11.75
CA THR A 46 -4.06 -0.93 -12.20
C THR A 46 -4.86 -0.35 -11.03
N LEU A 47 -4.86 0.98 -10.92
CA LEU A 47 -5.76 1.69 -10.01
C LEU A 47 -7.20 1.51 -10.45
N SER A 48 -8.12 1.35 -9.49
CA SER A 48 -9.54 1.40 -9.80
C SER A 48 -9.94 2.83 -10.17
N PRO A 49 -10.98 3.01 -11.00
CA PRO A 49 -11.53 4.34 -11.29
C PRO A 49 -12.32 4.90 -10.09
N THR A 50 -12.43 4.15 -8.99
CA THR A 50 -13.17 4.55 -7.79
C THR A 50 -12.43 5.69 -7.10
N GLY A 51 -13.10 6.84 -6.96
CA GLY A 51 -12.53 8.00 -6.28
C GLY A 51 -12.29 7.74 -4.80
N ALA A 52 -11.33 8.42 -4.20
CA ALA A 52 -10.98 8.24 -2.78
C ALA A 52 -12.18 8.41 -1.85
N SER A 53 -13.02 9.42 -2.13
CA SER A 53 -14.26 9.66 -1.40
C SER A 53 -15.11 8.41 -1.32
N GLN A 54 -15.28 7.66 -2.42
CA GLN A 54 -16.10 6.43 -2.52
C GLN A 54 -15.54 5.24 -1.73
N LEU A 55 -14.28 5.30 -1.26
CA LEU A 55 -13.63 4.21 -0.54
C LEU A 55 -13.82 4.26 0.98
N LEU A 56 -14.46 5.30 1.54
CA LEU A 56 -14.60 5.49 3.00
C LEU A 56 -15.16 4.25 3.73
N SER A 57 -16.21 3.62 3.20
CA SER A 57 -16.82 2.44 3.81
C SER A 57 -15.88 1.22 3.81
N GLU A 58 -15.18 0.99 2.69
CA GLU A 58 -14.19 -0.09 2.58
C GLU A 58 -12.98 0.14 3.50
N LEU A 59 -12.50 1.37 3.60
CA LEU A 59 -11.35 1.70 4.45
C LEU A 59 -11.69 1.45 5.92
N ARG A 60 -12.88 1.84 6.37
CA ARG A 60 -13.37 1.57 7.73
C ARG A 60 -13.53 0.07 7.98
N SER A 61 -14.11 -0.67 7.04
CA SER A 61 -14.28 -2.13 7.21
C SER A 61 -12.94 -2.89 7.27
N LYS A 62 -11.90 -2.34 6.65
CA LYS A 62 -10.52 -2.85 6.69
C LYS A 62 -9.67 -2.25 7.81
N GLN A 63 -10.27 -1.54 8.78
CA GLN A 63 -9.58 -0.93 9.92
C GLN A 63 -8.47 0.06 9.50
N ALA A 64 -8.63 0.70 8.34
CA ALA A 64 -7.73 1.72 7.82
C ALA A 64 -8.21 3.14 8.18
N ASP A 65 -8.55 3.36 9.44
CA ASP A 65 -9.24 4.58 9.91
C ASP A 65 -8.46 5.86 9.64
N GLY A 66 -7.14 5.84 9.77
CA GLY A 66 -6.30 7.02 9.48
C GLY A 66 -6.43 7.52 8.04
N LEU A 67 -6.63 6.61 7.08
CA LEU A 67 -6.87 6.98 5.68
C LEU A 67 -8.29 7.51 5.48
N ALA A 68 -9.28 6.90 6.12
CA ALA A 68 -10.66 7.36 6.07
C ALA A 68 -10.79 8.79 6.63
N ILE A 69 -10.24 9.04 7.82
CA ILE A 69 -10.21 10.36 8.46
C ILE A 69 -9.52 11.38 7.54
N ARG A 70 -8.40 11.00 6.91
CA ARG A 70 -7.70 11.91 6.02
C ARG A 70 -8.53 12.29 4.80
N ILE A 71 -9.28 11.36 4.23
CA ILE A 71 -10.19 11.64 3.11
C ILE A 71 -11.28 12.60 3.56
N GLU A 72 -11.88 12.39 4.73
CA GLU A 72 -12.90 13.28 5.30
C GLU A 72 -12.35 14.69 5.55
N THR A 73 -11.15 14.82 6.14
CA THR A 73 -10.48 16.11 6.32
C THR A 73 -10.24 16.82 4.97
N LEU A 74 -9.95 16.07 3.90
CA LEU A 74 -9.76 16.65 2.57
C LEU A 74 -11.09 17.06 1.93
N GLN A 75 -12.19 16.36 2.22
CA GLN A 75 -13.53 16.76 1.83
C GLN A 75 -13.98 18.04 2.53
N GLU A 76 -13.77 18.13 3.85
CA GLU A 76 -14.05 19.34 4.64
C GLU A 76 -13.27 20.56 4.14
N LYS A 77 -12.05 20.34 3.63
CA LYS A 77 -11.21 21.38 3.01
C LYS A 77 -11.58 21.72 1.57
N GLY A 78 -12.57 21.03 0.98
CA GLY A 78 -12.97 21.21 -0.41
C GLY A 78 -11.93 20.73 -1.43
N VAL A 79 -10.96 19.91 -1.02
CA VAL A 79 -9.95 19.32 -1.92
C VAL A 79 -10.51 18.09 -2.64
N LEU A 80 -11.40 17.36 -1.95
CA LEU A 80 -12.11 16.20 -2.51
C LEU A 80 -13.60 16.47 -2.50
N GLU A 81 -14.29 16.08 -3.57
CA GLU A 81 -15.75 16.09 -3.60
C GLU A 81 -16.31 15.05 -2.63
N PRO A 82 -17.39 15.36 -1.88
CA PRO A 82 -18.11 14.38 -1.08
C PRO A 82 -18.56 13.19 -1.93
N GLN A 83 -18.77 12.02 -1.30
CA GLN A 83 -19.46 10.94 -2.00
C GLN A 83 -20.84 11.44 -2.44
N GLN A 84 -21.07 11.58 -3.75
CA GLN A 84 -22.42 11.76 -4.25
C GLN A 84 -23.20 10.49 -3.92
N ALA A 85 -24.22 10.61 -3.07
CA ALA A 85 -25.22 9.58 -2.93
C ALA A 85 -25.84 9.37 -4.31
N GLU A 86 -25.80 8.14 -4.84
CA GLU A 86 -26.50 7.80 -6.07
C GLU A 86 -27.96 8.25 -5.91
N VAL A 87 -28.35 9.26 -6.69
CA VAL A 87 -29.76 9.65 -6.80
C VAL A 87 -30.44 8.46 -7.44
N LYS A 88 -31.09 7.61 -6.62
CA LYS A 88 -32.05 6.62 -7.10
C LYS A 88 -33.11 7.39 -7.87
N LYS A 89 -33.02 7.32 -9.20
CA LYS A 89 -34.03 7.88 -10.08
C LYS A 89 -35.35 7.14 -9.79
N PRO A 90 -36.47 7.86 -9.60
CA PRO A 90 -37.76 7.26 -9.28
C PRO A 90 -38.28 6.36 -10.41
#